data_AF-A0A0F9S8U3-F1
#
_entry.id   AF-A0A0F9S8U3-F1
#
_cell.length_a   1.000
_cell.length_b   1.000
_cell.length_c   1.000
_cell.angle_alpha   90.00
_cell.angle_beta   90.00
_cell.angle_gamma   90.00
#
_symmetry.space_group_name_H-M   'P 1'
#
loop_
_entity.id
_entity.type
_entity.pdbx_description
1 polymer ?
#
loop_
_entity_poly.entity_id
_entity_poly.type
_entity_poly.pdbx_seq_one_letter_code
_entity_poly.pdbx_strand_id
1 'polypeptide(L)' 'MEFIAFIGIGITVLGGIGFLIAAFKESVWWLIACILISPISLLFLVLHWPEAKNPFFLQLVGLVVIFISAYFGAVVEI' A
#
# COMPACT_ATOMS: atom_id res chain seq x y z
N MET A 1 4.70 7.13 20.35
CA MET A 1 5.23 5.97 19.61
C MET A 1 4.09 5.25 18.89
N GLU A 2 3.11 4.73 19.63
CA GLU A 2 1.91 4.05 19.09
C GLU A 2 1.12 4.86 18.03
N PHE A 3 0.93 6.18 18.26
CA PHE A 3 0.07 7.01 17.40
C PHE A 3 0.62 7.18 15.97
N ILE A 4 1.95 7.23 15.83
CA ILE A 4 2.61 7.38 14.51
C ILE A 4 2.54 6.05 13.74
N ALA A 5 2.71 4.92 14.43
CA ALA A 5 2.51 3.60 13.85
C ALA A 5 1.07 3.43 13.33
N PHE A 6 0.07 3.90 14.10
CA PHE A 6 -1.34 3.84 13.70
C PHE A 6 -1.64 4.69 12.44
N ILE A 7 -1.03 5.88 12.34
CA ILE A 7 -1.13 6.73 11.14
C ILE A 7 -0.47 6.04 9.93
N GLY A 8 0.70 5.43 10.11
CA GLY A 8 1.39 4.69 9.05
C GLY A 8 0.58 3.50 8.51
N ILE A 9 -0.08 2.76 9.41
CA ILE A 9 -1.02 1.68 9.03
C ILE A 9 -2.19 2.27 8.25
N GLY A 10 -2.78 3.38 8.71
CA GLY A 10 -3.87 4.05 8.01
C GLY A 10 -3.50 4.44 6.57
N ILE A 11 -2.33 5.03 6.37
CA ILE A 11 -1.84 5.43 5.03
C ILE A 11 -1.59 4.19 4.15
N THR A 12 -1.02 3.13 4.71
CA THR A 12 -0.78 1.88 3.98
C THR A 12 -2.08 1.20 3.55
N VAL A 13 -3.09 1.21 4.42
CA VAL A 13 -4.44 0.72 4.13
C VAL A 13 -5.11 1.58 3.06
N LEU A 14 -5.00 2.91 3.12
CA LEU A 14 -5.52 3.80 2.09
C LEU A 14 -4.83 3.58 0.73
N GLY A 15 -3.53 3.30 0.73
CA GLY A 15 -2.78 2.94 -0.49
C GLY A 15 -3.26 1.62 -1.08
N GLY A 16 -3.45 0.59 -0.25
CA GLY A 16 -3.99 -0.70 -0.66
C GLY A 16 -5.45 -0.62 -1.13
N ILE A 17 -6.30 0.15 -0.45
CA ILE A 17 -7.69 0.41 -0.86
C ILE A 17 -7.71 1.15 -2.20
N GLY A 18 -6.88 2.18 -2.38
CA GLY A 18 -6.76 2.87 -3.66
C GLY A 18 -6.33 1.93 -4.80
N PHE A 19 -5.47 0.95 -4.49
CA PHE A 19 -5.05 -0.09 -5.44
C PHE A 19 -6.20 -1.03 -5.80
N LEU A 20 -6.95 -1.48 -4.80
CA LEU A 20 -8.17 -2.29 -4.98
C LEU A 20 -9.24 -1.54 -5.78
N ILE A 21 -9.43 -0.23 -5.54
CA ILE A 21 -10.36 0.61 -6.31
C ILE A 21 -9.90 0.72 -7.77
N ALA A 22 -8.61 0.92 -8.03
CA ALA A 22 -8.08 0.93 -9.40
C ALA A 22 -8.30 -0.43 -10.10
N ALA A 23 -8.07 -1.54 -9.40
CA ALA A 23 -8.35 -2.88 -9.92
C ALA A 23 -9.85 -3.10 -10.22
N PHE A 24 -10.74 -2.62 -9.33
CA PHE A 24 -12.19 -2.68 -9.54
C PHE A 24 -12.65 -1.85 -10.75
N LYS A 25 -12.04 -0.67 -10.94
CA LYS A 25 -12.33 0.22 -12.07
C LYS A 25 -11.96 -0.40 -13.41
N GLU A 26 -10.91 -1.22 -13.45
CA GLU A 26 -10.53 -1.94 -14.65
C GLU A 26 -11.43 -3.16 -14.88
N SER A 27 -11.47 -4.10 -13.92
CA SER A 27 -12.35 -5.29 -13.98
C SER A 27 -12.41 -6.02 -12.63
N VAL A 28 -13.58 -6.56 -12.28
CA VAL A 28 -13.76 -7.42 -11.09
C VAL A 28 -12.80 -8.62 -11.07
N TRP A 29 -12.42 -9.14 -12.23
CA TRP A 29 -11.42 -10.22 -12.35
C TRP A 29 -10.03 -9.81 -11.83
N TRP A 30 -9.58 -8.58 -12.08
CA TRP A 30 -8.29 -8.08 -11.60
C TRP A 30 -8.26 -7.91 -10.09
N LEU A 31 -9.39 -7.54 -9.49
CA LEU A 31 -9.54 -7.48 -8.03
C LEU A 31 -9.35 -8.86 -7.38
N ILE A 32 -10.05 -9.86 -7.90
CA ILE A 32 -9.96 -11.24 -7.42
C ILE A 32 -8.54 -11.75 -7.61
N ALA A 33 -7.93 -11.48 -8.76
CA ALA A 33 -6.56 -11.89 -9.05
C ALA A 33 -5.54 -11.22 -8.11
N CYS A 34 -5.70 -9.93 -7.78
CA CYS A 34 -4.85 -9.21 -6.81
C CYS A 34 -5.00 -9.72 -5.37
N ILE A 35 -6.23 -10.09 -4.95
CA ILE A 35 -6.48 -10.65 -3.61
C ILE A 35 -5.90 -12.07 -3.49
N LEU A 36 -6.03 -12.87 -4.55
CA LEU A 36 -5.64 -14.28 -4.51
C LEU A 36 -4.14 -14.47 -4.69
N ILE A 37 -3.48 -13.61 -5.47
CA ILE A 37 -2.08 -13.74 -5.84
C ILE A 37 -1.37 -12.39 -5.68
N SER A 38 -0.57 -12.27 -4.61
CA SER A 38 0.20 -11.06 -4.29
C SER A 38 1.06 -10.52 -5.47
N PRO A 39 1.79 -11.33 -6.26
CA PRO A 39 2.54 -10.81 -7.41
C PRO A 39 1.68 -10.29 -8.56
N ILE A 40 0.38 -10.62 -8.63
CA ILE A 40 -0.52 -10.05 -9.66
C ILE A 40 -0.73 -8.56 -9.43
N SER A 41 -0.68 -8.09 -8.18
CA SER A 41 -0.73 -6.65 -7.89
C SER A 41 0.43 -5.90 -8.55
N LEU A 42 1.64 -6.47 -8.56
CA LEU A 42 2.80 -5.91 -9.26
C LEU A 42 2.65 -5.93 -10.79
N LEU A 43 2.09 -7.01 -11.34
CA LEU A 43 1.78 -7.07 -12.78
C LEU A 43 0.74 -6.02 -13.18
N PHE A 44 -0.33 -5.86 -12.38
CA PHE A 44 -1.35 -4.86 -12.60
C PHE A 44 -0.77 -3.44 -12.48
N LEU A 45 0.13 -3.20 -11.52
CA LEU A 45 0.84 -1.92 -11.40
C LEU A 45 1.61 -1.57 -12.68
N VAL A 46 2.31 -2.54 -13.27
CA VAL A 46 3.12 -2.32 -14.49
C VAL A 46 2.25 -2.17 -15.73
N LEU A 47 1.17 -2.96 -15.86
CA LEU A 47 0.23 -2.90 -16.99
C LEU A 47 -0.67 -1.66 -16.94
N HIS A 48 -1.14 -1.29 -15.76
CA HIS A 48 -2.07 -0.18 -15.48
C HIS A 48 -1.39 0.95 -14.71
N TRP A 49 -0.16 1.26 -15.12
CA TRP A 49 0.67 2.32 -14.56
C TRP A 49 -0.05 3.68 -14.37
N PRO A 50 -0.87 4.18 -15.32
CA PRO A 50 -1.53 5.48 -15.15
C PRO A 50 -2.58 5.49 -14.02
N GLU A 51 -3.35 4.40 -13.82
CA GLU A 51 -4.31 4.31 -12.72
C GLU A 51 -3.64 3.94 -11.39
N ALA A 52 -2.60 3.09 -11.43
CA ALA A 52 -2.01 2.48 -10.25
C ALA A 52 -0.90 3.32 -9.59
N LYS A 53 -0.34 4.34 -10.29
CA LYS A 53 0.74 5.20 -9.75
C LYS A 53 0.33 5.94 -8.46
N ASN A 54 -0.88 6.51 -8.42
CA ASN A 54 -1.34 7.30 -7.27
C ASN A 54 -1.50 6.44 -6.01
N PRO A 55 -2.23 5.31 -6.03
CA PRO A 55 -2.36 4.46 -4.86
C PRO A 55 -1.04 3.79 -4.45
N PHE A 56 -0.20 3.41 -5.42
CA PHE A 56 1.11 2.81 -5.13
C PHE A 56 2.05 3.79 -4.44
N PHE A 57 2.15 5.04 -4.92
CA PHE A 57 2.95 6.07 -4.24
C PHE A 57 2.43 6.34 -2.82
N LEU A 58 1.11 6.37 -2.63
CA LEU A 58 0.52 6.55 -1.30
C LEU A 58 0.89 5.39 -0.36
N GLN A 59 0.85 4.16 -0.88
CA GLN A 59 1.27 2.96 -0.15
C GLN A 59 2.76 2.98 0.19
N LEU A 60 3.60 3.45 -0.74
CA LEU A 60 5.05 3.55 -0.56
C LEU A 60 5.41 4.62 0.49
N VAL A 61 4.72 5.77 0.47
CA VAL A 61 4.84 6.80 1.51
C VAL A 61 4.41 6.24 2.88
N GLY A 62 3.29 5.52 2.95
CA GLY A 62 2.85 4.86 4.18
C GLY A 62 3.88 3.86 4.72
N LEU A 63 4.47 3.06 3.83
CA LEU A 63 5.46 2.06 4.17
C LEU A 63 6.77 2.70 4.68
N VAL A 64 7.21 3.80 4.06
CA VAL A 64 8.35 4.60 4.54
C VAL A 64 8.06 5.20 5.92
N VAL A 65 6.86 5.72 6.15
CA VAL A 65 6.45 6.24 7.47
C VAL A 65 6.46 5.15 8.53
N ILE A 66 5.97 3.95 8.21
CA ILE A 66 6.04 2.79 9.12
C ILE A 66 7.50 2.42 9.42
N PHE A 67 8.36 2.34 8.39
CA PHE A 67 9.78 2.02 8.57
C PHE A 67 10.52 3.04 9.44
N ILE A 68 10.28 4.33 9.21
CA ILE A 68 10.84 5.40 10.05
C ILE A 68 10.33 5.27 11.49
N SER A 69 9.03 5.00 11.66
CA SER A 69 8.43 4.81 12.98
C SER A 69 9.00 3.58 13.70
N ALA A 70 9.22 2.48 12.98
CA ALA A 70 9.82 1.26 13.52
C ALA A 70 11.30 1.47 13.87
N TYR A 71 12.04 2.23 13.05
CA TYR A 71 13.44 2.55 13.34
C TYR A 71 13.58 3.45 14.57
N PHE A 72 12.79 4.53 14.67
CA PHE A 72 12.75 5.37 15.87
C PHE A 72 12.17 4.62 17.08
N GLY A 73 11.21 3.71 16.85
CA GLY A 73 10.69 2.74 17.81
C GLY A 73 11.79 1.91 18.45
N ALA A 74 12.52 1.19 17.60
CA ALA A 74 13.61 0.31 18.00
C ALA A 74 14.83 1.05 18.58
N VAL A 75 15.09 2.30 18.16
CA VAL A 75 16.16 3.14 18.70
C VAL A 75 15.87 3.66 20.11
N VAL A 76 14.59 3.80 20.49
CA VAL A 76 14.18 4.32 21.82
C VAL A 76 14.05 3.21 22.88
N GLU A 77 14.20 1.94 22.51
CA GLU A 77 14.28 0.79 23.43
C GLU A 77 15.72 0.48 23.93
N ILE A 78 16.61 1.49 24.01
CA ILE A 78 17.89 1.42 24.74
C ILE A 78 18.00 2.59 25.73
#